data_AF-A0A835FIK8-F1
#
_entry.id   AF-A0A835FIK8-F1
#
_cell.length_a   1.000
_cell.length_b   1.000
_cell.length_c   1.000
_cell.angle_alpha   90.00
_cell.angle_beta   90.00
_cell.angle_gamma   90.00
#
_symmetry.space_group_name_H-M   'P 1'
#
loop_
_entity.id
_entity.type
_entity.pdbx_description
1 polymer ?
#
loop_
_entity_poly.entity_id
_entity_poly.type
_entity_poly.pdbx_seq_one_letter_code
_entity_poly.pdbx_strand_id
1 'polypeptide(L)'
;MEPQEWRPFEISPASYRGFPALLDEMIERAGLKTKAVYQGKVQGSDEEGQAVVTVRVGADPMVPEFKGTIVRAQEEGTANAIQTAAREAVRWVHAEIAERLEDTPYRYLPQALFTQKHLAKNVRRYHRDALAEPEE
;
A
#
# COMPACT_ATOMS: atom_id res chain seq x y z
N MET A 1 -28.67 8.89 -12.29
CA MET A 1 -27.39 8.23 -11.95
C MET A 1 -27.35 8.12 -10.45
N GLU A 2 -27.43 6.91 -9.90
CA GLU A 2 -27.27 6.71 -8.47
C GLU A 2 -25.82 7.05 -8.06
N PRO A 3 -25.59 7.69 -6.90
CA PRO A 3 -24.25 7.94 -6.41
C PRO A 3 -23.57 6.60 -6.16
N GLN A 4 -22.44 6.36 -6.81
CA GLN A 4 -21.64 5.17 -6.53
C GLN A 4 -21.07 5.26 -5.11
N GLU A 5 -21.58 4.38 -4.27
CA GLU A 5 -21.20 4.29 -2.86
C GLU A 5 -19.80 3.68 -2.70
N TRP A 6 -19.06 4.20 -1.73
CA TRP A 6 -17.81 3.59 -1.30
C TRP A 6 -18.12 2.28 -0.57
N ARG A 7 -17.56 1.18 -1.05
CA ARG A 7 -17.73 -0.15 -0.48
C ARG A 7 -16.39 -0.71 -0.01
N PRO A 8 -16.36 -1.48 1.08
CA PRO A 8 -15.17 -2.22 1.45
C PRO A 8 -14.86 -3.26 0.36
N PHE A 9 -13.59 -3.44 0.03
CA PHE A 9 -13.15 -4.58 -0.76
C PHE A 9 -12.70 -5.70 0.18
N GLU A 10 -13.28 -6.90 0.01
CA GLU A 10 -12.79 -8.09 0.70
C GLU A 10 -11.48 -8.54 0.08
N ILE A 11 -10.38 -8.14 0.71
CA ILE A 11 -9.04 -8.59 0.33
C ILE A 11 -8.74 -9.82 1.19
N SER A 12 -9.01 -11.00 0.63
CA SER A 12 -8.47 -12.22 1.21
C SER A 12 -6.96 -12.29 0.91
N PRO A 13 -6.10 -12.64 1.89
CA PRO A 13 -4.68 -12.89 1.67
C PRO A 13 -4.42 -13.93 0.58
N ALA A 14 -5.36 -14.84 0.34
CA ALA A 14 -5.27 -15.83 -0.73
C ALA A 14 -5.62 -15.25 -2.11
N SER A 15 -6.50 -14.25 -2.17
CA SER A 15 -7.06 -13.69 -3.42
C SER A 15 -6.19 -12.61 -4.03
N TYR A 16 -5.39 -11.89 -3.24
CA TYR A 16 -4.51 -10.83 -3.71
C TYR A 16 -3.06 -11.08 -3.31
N ARG A 17 -2.37 -11.93 -4.08
CA ARG A 17 -0.90 -12.03 -4.01
C ARG A 17 -0.27 -10.71 -4.49
N GLY A 18 0.94 -10.38 -4.03
CA GLY A 18 1.64 -9.15 -4.44
C GLY A 18 1.76 -8.10 -3.32
N PHE A 19 1.50 -6.83 -3.65
CA PHE A 19 1.69 -5.72 -2.70
C PHE A 19 0.74 -5.73 -1.49
N PRO A 20 -0.53 -6.18 -1.58
CA PRO A 20 -1.39 -6.32 -0.40
C PRO A 20 -0.82 -7.28 0.66
N ALA A 21 -0.36 -8.46 0.24
CA ALA A 21 0.27 -9.43 1.13
C ALA A 21 1.57 -8.89 1.76
N LEU A 22 2.38 -8.14 1.00
CA LEU A 22 3.57 -7.48 1.52
C LEU A 22 3.22 -6.39 2.55
N LEU A 23 2.17 -5.62 2.32
CA LEU A 23 1.71 -4.58 3.25
C LEU A 23 1.29 -5.19 4.59
N ASP A 24 0.50 -6.26 4.55
CA ASP A 24 0.09 -6.97 5.77
C ASP A 24 1.31 -7.57 6.51
N GLU A 25 2.26 -8.17 5.78
CA GLU A 25 3.48 -8.69 6.38
C GLU A 25 4.33 -7.59 7.03
N MET A 26 4.43 -6.41 6.41
CA MET A 26 5.12 -5.26 6.99
C MET A 26 4.47 -4.77 8.28
N ILE A 27 3.13 -4.67 8.28
CA ILE A 27 2.36 -4.28 9.46
C ILE A 27 2.60 -5.28 10.60
N GLU A 28 2.51 -6.59 10.32
CA GLU A 28 2.77 -7.65 11.30
C GLU A 28 4.19 -7.55 11.89
N ARG A 29 5.20 -7.41 11.02
CA ARG A 29 6.62 -7.42 11.44
C ARG A 29 7.05 -6.18 12.18
N ALA A 30 6.49 -5.04 11.81
CA ALA A 30 6.72 -3.80 12.54
C ALA A 30 6.09 -3.79 13.94
N GLY A 31 5.29 -4.82 14.26
CA GLY A 31 4.56 -4.94 15.52
C GLY A 31 3.32 -4.06 15.58
N LEU A 32 2.86 -3.54 14.44
CA LEU A 32 1.73 -2.64 14.37
C LEU A 32 0.42 -3.39 14.70
N LYS A 33 -0.34 -2.89 15.67
CA LYS A 33 -1.68 -3.35 16.09
C LYS A 33 -2.78 -2.73 15.23
N THR A 34 -2.55 -2.66 13.93
CA THR A 34 -3.49 -2.14 12.93
C THR A 34 -3.57 -3.11 11.75
N LYS A 35 -4.42 -2.80 10.77
CA LYS A 35 -4.53 -3.57 9.53
C LYS A 35 -4.75 -2.64 8.35
N ALA A 36 -4.34 -3.09 7.16
CA ALA A 36 -4.70 -2.39 5.94
C ALA A 36 -6.20 -2.56 5.66
N VAL A 37 -6.89 -1.44 5.42
CA VAL A 37 -8.31 -1.40 5.07
C VAL A 37 -8.45 -0.83 3.67
N TYR A 38 -9.09 -1.62 2.79
CA TYR A 38 -9.31 -1.28 1.39
C TYR A 38 -10.78 -0.89 1.19
N GLN A 39 -11.01 0.30 0.64
CA GLN A 39 -12.35 0.79 0.28
C GLN A 39 -12.31 1.38 -1.12
N GLY A 40 -13.39 1.26 -1.88
CA GLY A 40 -13.47 1.92 -3.17
C GLY A 40 -14.81 1.83 -3.85
N LYS A 41 -14.80 2.25 -5.12
CA LYS A 41 -15.96 2.23 -6.00
C LYS A 41 -15.51 1.96 -7.43
N VAL A 42 -16.40 1.35 -8.20
CA VAL A 42 -16.17 0.99 -9.61
C VAL A 42 -17.10 1.81 -10.49
N GLN A 43 -16.51 2.55 -11.44
CA GLN A 43 -17.21 3.25 -12.49
C GLN A 43 -17.24 2.42 -13.76
N GLY A 44 -18.36 1.75 -14.04
CA GLY A 44 -18.55 0.91 -15.22
C GLY A 44 -18.81 -0.55 -14.85
N SER A 45 -18.87 -1.44 -15.84
CA SER A 45 -18.93 -2.90 -15.64
C SER A 45 -17.56 -3.45 -15.23
N ASP A 46 -17.56 -4.44 -14.33
CA ASP A 46 -16.45 -4.84 -13.44
C ASP A 46 -15.09 -5.19 -14.07
N GLU A 47 -14.99 -5.42 -15.39
CA GLU A 47 -13.74 -5.81 -16.05
C GLU A 47 -13.02 -4.68 -16.80
N GLU A 48 -13.74 -3.63 -17.23
CA GLU A 48 -13.18 -2.47 -17.97
C GLU A 48 -13.51 -1.12 -17.28
N GLY A 49 -14.17 -1.18 -16.12
CA GLY A 49 -14.54 0.00 -15.34
C GLY A 49 -13.34 0.67 -14.66
N GLN A 50 -13.40 2.00 -14.56
CA GLN A 50 -12.45 2.76 -13.77
C GLN A 50 -12.72 2.52 -12.28
N ALA A 51 -11.76 1.95 -11.56
CA ALA A 51 -11.88 1.70 -10.14
C ALA A 51 -11.08 2.74 -9.34
N VAL A 52 -11.67 3.26 -8.28
CA VAL A 52 -10.99 4.13 -7.32
C VAL A 52 -10.89 3.38 -6.00
N VAL A 53 -9.67 3.12 -5.53
CA VAL A 53 -9.38 2.40 -4.29
C VAL A 53 -8.64 3.33 -3.33
N THR A 54 -9.00 3.26 -2.05
CA THR A 54 -8.28 3.86 -0.94
C THR A 54 -7.80 2.76 0.01
N VAL A 55 -6.52 2.81 0.38
CA VAL A 55 -5.90 1.96 1.39
C VAL A 55 -5.63 2.81 2.61
N ARG A 56 -6.10 2.35 3.77
CA ARG A 56 -5.81 3.00 5.06
C ARG A 56 -5.07 2.04 5.97
N VAL A 57 -3.98 2.50 6.55
CA VAL A 57 -3.27 1.83 7.64
C VAL A 57 -3.30 2.79 8.82
N GLY A 58 -4.03 2.43 9.88
CA GLY A 58 -4.21 3.33 11.03
C GLY A 58 -2.93 3.47 11.86
N ALA A 59 -2.73 4.64 12.47
CA ALA A 59 -1.66 4.86 13.44
C ALA A 59 -1.70 3.81 14.57
N ASP A 60 -0.55 3.52 15.16
CA ASP A 60 -0.45 2.63 16.32
C ASP A 60 0.17 3.38 17.51
N PRO A 61 -0.52 3.51 18.64
CA PRO A 61 0.05 4.09 19.86
C PRO A 61 1.35 3.42 20.35
N MET A 62 1.57 2.14 20.01
CA MET A 62 2.79 1.40 20.37
C MET A 62 3.98 1.68 19.44
N VAL A 63 3.72 2.33 18.30
CA VAL A 63 4.70 2.73 17.31
C VAL A 63 4.48 4.22 17.02
N PRO A 64 4.85 5.11 17.97
CA PRO A 64 4.51 6.53 17.92
C PRO A 64 5.09 7.27 16.70
N GLU A 65 6.16 6.74 16.10
CA GLU A 65 6.75 7.22 14.85
C GLU A 65 5.84 7.00 13.63
N PHE A 66 4.98 5.96 13.66
CA PHE A 66 4.03 5.68 12.59
C PHE A 66 2.72 6.44 12.79
N LYS A 67 2.46 7.44 11.94
CA LYS A 67 1.28 8.33 12.06
C LYS A 67 0.05 7.79 11.35
N GLY A 68 0.19 6.65 10.68
CA GLY A 68 -0.83 6.08 9.83
C GLY A 68 -0.77 6.68 8.43
N THR A 69 -1.26 5.92 7.47
CA THR A 69 -1.17 6.25 6.05
C THR A 69 -2.52 6.08 5.39
N ILE A 70 -2.90 7.03 4.54
CA ILE A 70 -4.05 6.91 3.64
C ILE A 70 -3.57 7.15 2.22
N VAL A 71 -3.71 6.14 1.37
CA VAL A 71 -3.33 6.19 -0.05
C VAL A 71 -4.56 6.02 -0.90
N ARG A 72 -4.65 6.78 -1.99
CA ARG A 72 -5.69 6.62 -3.01
C ARG A 72 -5.05 6.30 -4.36
N ALA A 73 -5.59 5.33 -5.07
CA ALA A 73 -5.26 5.04 -6.46
C ALA A 73 -6.52 4.97 -7.32
N GLN A 74 -6.36 5.28 -8.60
CA GLN A 74 -7.38 5.13 -9.62
C GLN A 74 -6.74 4.42 -10.81
N GLU A 75 -7.32 3.30 -11.23
CA GLU A 75 -6.83 2.48 -12.33
C GLU A 75 -8.00 1.88 -13.10
N GLU A 76 -7.72 1.38 -14.30
CA GLU A 76 -8.63 0.51 -15.03
C GLU A 76 -8.67 -0.87 -14.35
N GLY A 77 -9.84 -1.26 -13.85
CA GLY A 77 -10.05 -2.50 -13.13
C GLY A 77 -9.71 -2.44 -11.63
N THR A 78 -10.56 -3.08 -10.82
CA THR A 78 -10.44 -3.10 -9.35
C THR A 78 -9.12 -3.73 -8.88
N ALA A 79 -8.68 -4.80 -9.54
CA ALA A 79 -7.44 -5.49 -9.16
C ALA A 79 -6.20 -4.60 -9.33
N ASN A 80 -6.13 -3.82 -10.42
CA ASN A 80 -5.04 -2.89 -10.66
C ASN A 80 -5.06 -1.75 -9.64
N ALA A 81 -6.23 -1.16 -9.38
CA ALA A 81 -6.37 -0.09 -8.41
C ALA A 81 -5.95 -0.54 -7.00
N ILE A 82 -6.28 -1.78 -6.61
CA ILE A 82 -5.84 -2.39 -5.36
C ILE A 82 -4.33 -2.54 -5.32
N GLN A 83 -3.71 -3.07 -6.38
CA GLN A 83 -2.26 -3.29 -6.42
C GLN A 83 -1.49 -1.96 -6.41
N THR A 84 -1.93 -0.95 -7.15
CA THR A 84 -1.31 0.38 -7.15
C THR A 84 -1.44 1.02 -5.77
N ALA A 85 -2.64 1.03 -5.17
CA ALA A 85 -2.83 1.62 -3.85
C ALA A 85 -2.01 0.88 -2.76
N ALA A 86 -1.96 -0.46 -2.81
CA ALA A 86 -1.14 -1.25 -1.90
C ALA A 86 0.35 -0.98 -2.10
N ARG A 87 0.83 -0.85 -3.35
CA ARG A 87 2.22 -0.54 -3.65
C ARG A 87 2.64 0.79 -3.06
N GLU A 88 1.83 1.83 -3.25
CA GLU A 88 2.11 3.15 -2.68
C GLU A 88 2.03 3.11 -1.14
N ALA A 89 1.07 2.38 -0.56
CA ALA A 89 0.99 2.21 0.90
C ALA A 89 2.22 1.49 1.48
N VAL A 90 2.72 0.44 0.81
CA VAL A 90 3.98 -0.23 1.16
C VAL A 90 5.14 0.76 1.19
N ARG A 91 5.22 1.70 0.23
CA ARG A 91 6.30 2.69 0.20
C ARG A 91 6.24 3.62 1.40
N TRP A 92 5.05 4.17 1.69
CA TRP A 92 4.84 5.08 2.83
C TRP A 92 5.11 4.38 4.17
N VAL A 93 4.51 3.22 4.38
CA VAL A 93 4.71 2.45 5.61
C VAL A 93 6.19 2.10 5.75
N HIS A 94 6.84 1.60 4.70
CA HIS A 94 8.27 1.26 4.77
C HIS A 94 9.13 2.47 5.13
N ALA A 95 8.81 3.66 4.62
CA ALA A 95 9.56 4.87 4.92
C ALA A 95 9.42 5.29 6.39
N GLU A 96 8.21 5.23 6.95
CA GLU A 96 7.94 5.66 8.33
C GLU A 96 8.54 4.71 9.38
N ILE A 97 8.64 3.42 9.08
CA ILE A 97 9.08 2.40 10.05
C ILE A 97 10.27 1.57 9.53
N ALA A 98 11.10 2.15 8.66
CA ALA A 98 12.24 1.46 8.03
C ALA A 98 13.18 0.83 9.06
N GLU A 99 13.51 1.54 10.13
CA GLU A 99 14.43 1.09 11.19
C GLU A 99 13.91 -0.18 11.89
N ARG A 100 12.59 -0.31 12.07
CA ARG A 100 11.97 -1.51 12.65
C ARG A 100 11.98 -2.71 11.71
N LEU A 101 12.11 -2.45 10.40
CA LEU A 101 12.09 -3.48 9.36
C LEU A 101 13.50 -3.95 8.96
N GLU A 102 14.55 -3.22 9.36
CA GLU A 102 15.93 -3.40 8.89
C GLU A 102 16.51 -4.79 9.19
N ASP A 103 16.13 -5.39 10.32
CA ASP A 103 16.68 -6.67 10.78
C ASP A 103 15.78 -7.90 10.49
N THR A 104 14.64 -7.71 9.79
CA THR A 104 13.67 -8.80 9.62
C THR A 104 13.43 -9.16 8.14
N PRO A 105 13.92 -10.32 7.64
CA PRO A 105 13.73 -10.73 6.25
C PRO A 105 12.26 -11.03 5.93
N TYR A 106 11.70 -10.38 4.89
CA TYR A 106 10.34 -10.66 4.40
C TYR A 106 10.22 -12.11 3.90
N ARG A 107 9.10 -12.78 4.25
CA ARG A 107 8.72 -14.12 3.76
C ARG A 107 8.30 -14.05 2.30
N TYR A 108 7.70 -12.92 1.89
CA TYR A 108 7.24 -12.72 0.53
C TYR A 108 7.73 -11.37 -0.03
N LEU A 109 8.33 -11.40 -1.22
CA LEU A 109 8.61 -10.21 -2.02
C LEU A 109 7.91 -10.39 -3.37
N PRO A 110 7.07 -9.43 -3.82
CA PRO A 110 6.50 -9.45 -5.16
C PRO A 110 7.62 -9.53 -6.20
N GLN A 111 7.43 -10.29 -7.28
CA GLN A 111 8.44 -10.53 -8.32
C GLN A 111 9.03 -9.24 -8.93
N ALA A 112 8.30 -8.12 -8.86
CA ALA A 112 8.75 -6.79 -9.25
C ALA A 112 9.82 -6.16 -8.32
N LEU A 113 10.11 -6.76 -7.17
CA LEU A 113 11.05 -6.27 -6.16
C LEU A 113 12.14 -7.32 -5.93
N PHE A 114 13.19 -7.26 -6.75
CA PHE A 114 14.14 -8.37 -6.90
C PHE A 114 15.03 -8.69 -5.67
N THR A 115 15.07 -7.88 -4.60
CA THR A 115 15.72 -8.20 -3.30
C THR A 115 15.29 -7.22 -2.18
N GLN A 116 15.50 -7.53 -0.89
CA GLN A 116 15.38 -6.56 0.21
C GLN A 116 16.24 -5.30 0.00
N LYS A 117 17.45 -5.44 -0.55
CA LYS A 117 18.29 -4.30 -0.96
C LYS A 117 17.63 -3.44 -2.03
N HIS A 118 16.84 -4.01 -2.93
CA HIS A 118 16.08 -3.27 -3.93
C HIS A 118 14.87 -2.54 -3.33
N LEU A 119 14.25 -3.07 -2.29
CA LEU A 119 13.19 -2.37 -1.56
C LEU A 119 13.75 -1.09 -0.91
N ALA A 120 14.84 -1.21 -0.14
CA ALA A 120 15.53 -0.06 0.47
C ALA A 120 16.05 0.96 -0.58
N LYS A 121 16.57 0.48 -1.72
CA LYS A 121 17.03 1.34 -2.83
C LYS A 121 15.89 2.03 -3.58
N ASN A 122 14.75 1.37 -3.79
CA ASN A 122 13.57 1.96 -4.42
C ASN A 122 12.91 3.00 -3.50
N VAL A 123 12.83 2.74 -2.19
CA VAL A 123 12.35 3.71 -1.20
C VAL A 123 13.21 4.98 -1.24
N ARG A 124 14.56 4.86 -1.28
CA ARG A 124 15.47 6.02 -1.39
C ARG A 124 15.35 6.79 -2.71
N ARG A 125 15.10 6.11 -3.85
CA ARG A 125 14.96 6.78 -5.16
C ARG A 125 13.68 7.62 -5.25
N TYR A 126 12.58 7.13 -4.69
CA TYR A 126 11.32 7.87 -4.66
C TYR A 126 11.31 9.05 -3.69
N HIS A 127 12.02 8.98 -2.55
CA HIS A 127 12.21 10.17 -1.70
C HIS A 127 13.02 11.27 -2.39
N ARG A 128 13.89 10.95 -3.36
CA ARG A 128 14.60 11.97 -4.15
C ARG A 128 13.67 12.67 -5.15
N ASP A 129 12.68 11.96 -5.70
CA ASP A 129 11.71 12.51 -6.66
C ASP A 129 10.50 13.16 -5.96
N ALA A 130 10.16 12.76 -4.73
CA ALA A 130 9.09 13.36 -3.93
C ALA A 130 9.56 14.54 -3.04
N LEU A 131 10.87 14.65 -2.78
CA LEU A 131 11.52 15.80 -2.14
C LEU A 131 12.29 16.67 -3.14
N ALA A 132 12.29 16.33 -4.43
CA ALA A 132 12.54 17.32 -5.46
C ALA A 132 11.36 18.28 -5.38
N GLU A 133 11.54 19.37 -4.64
CA GLU A 133 10.67 20.53 -4.73
C GLU A 133 10.40 20.78 -6.22
N PRO A 134 9.15 21.01 -6.64
CA PRO A 134 8.94 21.49 -7.99
C PRO A 134 9.83 22.72 -8.14
N GLU A 135 10.81 22.65 -9.03
CA GLU A 135 11.59 23.84 -9.41
C GLU A 135 10.57 24.91 -9.81
N GLU A 136 10.59 26.04 -9.09
CA GLU A 136 9.73 27.22 -9.34
C GLU A 136 9.78 27.67 -10.81
#